data_AF-A0A261STD3-F1
#
_entry.id   AF-A0A261STD3-F1
#
_cell.length_a   1.000
_cell.length_b   1.000
_cell.length_c   1.000
_cell.angle_alpha   90.00
_cell.angle_beta   90.00
_cell.angle_gamma   90.00
#
_symmetry.space_group_name_H-M   'P 1'
#
loop_
_entity.id
_entity.type
_entity.pdbx_description
1 polymer ?
#
loop_
_entity_poly.entity_id
_entity_poly.type
_entity_poly.pdbx_seq_one_letter_code
_entity_poly.pdbx_strand_id
1 'polypeptide(L)' 'MSDIAAFRPGVYQHYKGQQYLALGLARADETDETVVVYVRLYARDGFPMNTRLLRIWNETVQTEKGEVPRFAYVGPESQ' A
#
# COMPACT_ATOMS: atom_id res chain seq x y z
N MET A 1 5.76 -1.45 16.27
CA MET A 1 6.31 -0.08 16.21
C MET A 1 7.34 0.10 15.10
N SER A 2 8.22 -0.88 14.83
CA SER A 2 9.18 -0.81 13.70
C SER A 2 8.51 -0.54 12.36
N ASP A 3 7.38 -1.20 12.09
CA ASP A 3 6.76 -1.18 10.75
C ASP A 3 6.08 0.15 10.44
N ILE A 4 5.61 0.86 11.47
CA ILE A 4 5.04 2.20 11.35
C ILE A 4 6.15 3.20 11.04
N ALA A 5 7.29 3.11 11.75
CA ALA A 5 8.43 3.99 11.53
C ALA A 5 9.13 3.73 10.18
N ALA A 6 9.02 2.50 9.65
CA ALA A 6 9.60 2.13 8.36
C ALA A 6 8.71 2.49 7.15
N PHE A 7 7.43 2.82 7.37
CA PHE A 7 6.51 3.15 6.29
C PHE A 7 6.90 4.46 5.60
N ARG A 8 6.78 4.49 4.27
CA ARG A 8 7.11 5.65 3.44
C ARG A 8 5.93 6.01 2.55
N PRO A 9 5.32 7.20 2.70
CA PRO A 9 4.37 7.70 1.71
C PRO A 9 5.01 7.81 0.32
N GLY A 10 4.21 7.62 -0.72
CA GLY A 10 4.65 7.69 -2.11
C GLY A 10 4.03 6.60 -2.97
N VAL A 11 4.62 6.36 -4.14
CA VAL A 11 4.09 5.42 -5.11
C VAL A 11 4.57 4.01 -4.76
N TYR A 12 3.63 3.07 -4.80
CA TYR A 12 3.86 1.65 -4.65
C TYR A 12 3.31 0.89 -5.86
N GLN A 13 4.04 -0.12 -6.32
CA GLN A 13 3.58 -1.08 -7.31
C GLN A 13 3.07 -2.34 -6.61
N HIS A 14 1.80 -2.67 -6.81
CA HIS A 14 1.27 -3.94 -6.37
C HIS A 14 1.86 -5.07 -7.21
N TYR A 15 2.04 -6.26 -6.64
CA TYR A 15 2.61 -7.41 -7.35
C TYR A 15 1.85 -7.81 -8.64
N LYS A 16 0.58 -7.36 -8.79
CA LYS A 16 -0.21 -7.50 -10.03
C LYS A 16 0.02 -6.41 -11.07
N GLY A 17 1.05 -5.58 -10.92
CA GLY A 17 1.49 -4.58 -11.90
C GLY A 17 0.96 -3.16 -11.69
N GLN A 18 -0.24 -3.00 -11.14
CA GLN A 18 -0.84 -1.67 -10.96
C GLN A 18 -0.14 -0.82 -9.89
N GLN A 19 -0.11 0.49 -10.12
CA GLN A 19 0.47 1.46 -9.20
C GLN A 19 -0.59 2.17 -8.35
N TYR A 20 -0.18 2.52 -7.15
CA TYR A 20 -0.98 3.17 -6.13
C TYR A 20 -0.15 4.24 -5.42
N LEU A 21 -0.76 5.37 -5.10
CA LEU A 21 -0.18 6.38 -4.23
C LEU A 21 -0.60 6.08 -2.79
N ALA A 22 0.34 5.71 -1.94
CA ALA A 22 0.12 5.60 -0.52
C ALA A 22 0.29 6.98 0.13
N LEU A 23 -0.81 7.56 0.60
CA LEU A 23 -0.86 8.90 1.19
C LEU A 23 -0.25 8.92 2.60
N GLY A 24 -0.45 7.84 3.36
CA GLY A 24 -0.03 7.79 4.75
C GLY A 24 -0.58 6.58 5.50
N LEU A 25 -0.31 6.57 6.80
CA LEU A 25 -0.93 5.65 7.75
C LEU A 25 -2.10 6.33 8.45
N ALA A 26 -3.11 5.55 8.78
CA ALA A 26 -4.22 5.95 9.64
C ALA A 26 -4.53 4.85 10.66
N ARG A 27 -5.32 5.19 11.67
CA ARG A 27 -5.92 4.25 12.59
C ARG A 27 -7.37 4.01 12.15
N ALA A 28 -7.79 2.76 12.07
CA ALA A 28 -9.21 2.41 11.95
C ALA A 28 -9.84 2.48 13.34
N ASP A 29 -10.78 3.40 13.57
CA ASP A 29 -11.31 3.69 14.91
C ASP A 29 -12.11 2.52 15.50
N GLU A 30 -12.77 1.70 14.67
CA GLU A 30 -13.57 0.57 15.12
C GLU A 30 -12.72 -0.62 15.62
N THR A 31 -11.47 -0.74 15.15
CA THR A 31 -10.61 -1.90 15.44
C THR A 31 -9.27 -1.55 16.07
N ASP A 32 -8.95 -0.26 16.16
CA ASP A 32 -7.63 0.28 16.51
C ASP A 32 -6.47 -0.26 15.63
N GLU A 33 -6.75 -0.90 14.50
CA GLU A 33 -5.71 -1.41 13.61
C GLU A 33 -5.09 -0.28 12.76
N THR A 34 -3.78 -0.36 12.54
CA THR A 34 -3.08 0.55 11.62
C THR A 34 -3.35 0.15 10.17
N VAL A 35 -3.79 1.11 9.36
CA VAL A 35 -4.06 0.94 7.92
C VAL A 35 -3.21 1.89 7.09
N VAL A 36 -2.90 1.48 5.87
CA VAL A 36 -2.40 2.34 4.80
C VAL A 36 -3.59 2.95 4.08
N VAL A 37 -3.60 4.27 3.92
CA VAL A 37 -4.55 5.01 3.08
C VAL A 37 -3.90 5.24 1.72
N TYR A 38 -4.54 4.80 0.65
CA TYR A 38 -3.93 4.85 -0.68
C TYR A 38 -4.94 5.08 -1.81
N VAL A 39 -4.45 5.60 -2.93
CA VAL A 39 -5.23 5.94 -4.13
C VAL A 39 -4.71 5.14 -5.33
N ARG A 40 -5.60 4.59 -6.16
CA ARG A 40 -5.19 3.94 -7.42
C ARG A 40 -4.72 4.96 -8.46
N LEU A 41 -3.63 4.65 -9.16
CA LEU A 41 -3.09 5.48 -10.25
C LEU A 41 -3.49 4.96 -11.64
N TYR A 42 -4.68 4.36 -11.74
CA TYR A 42 -5.22 3.81 -12.99
C TYR A 42 -6.76 3.91 -13.02
N ALA A 43 -7.33 3.91 -14.23
CA ALA A 43 -8.78 3.99 -14.44
C ALA A 43 -9.51 2.70 -14.04
N ARG A 44 -10.59 2.86 -13.27
CA ARG A 44 -11.51 1.82 -12.79
C ARG A 44 -12.76 2.53 -12.26
N ASP A 45 -13.91 1.87 -12.26
CA ASP A 45 -15.11 2.41 -11.61
C ASP A 45 -15.00 2.34 -10.08
N GLY A 46 -15.80 3.17 -9.39
CA GLY A 46 -15.87 3.25 -7.93
C GLY A 46 -14.81 4.16 -7.29
N PHE A 47 -14.80 4.19 -5.96
CA PHE A 47 -13.93 5.10 -5.21
C PHE A 47 -12.44 4.86 -5.51
N PRO A 48 -11.66 5.92 -5.77
CA PRO A 48 -10.25 5.79 -6.07
C PRO A 48 -9.40 5.52 -4.82
N MET A 49 -9.86 5.99 -3.66
CA MET A 49 -9.18 5.85 -2.37
C MET A 49 -9.65 4.61 -1.62
N ASN A 50 -8.71 3.92 -0.98
CA ASN A 50 -8.93 2.67 -0.25
C ASN A 50 -8.08 2.65 1.02
N THR A 51 -8.43 1.76 1.95
CA THR A 51 -7.60 1.44 3.12
C THR A 51 -7.22 -0.04 3.12
N ARG A 52 -6.06 -0.36 3.68
CA ARG A 52 -5.65 -1.75 3.91
C ARG A 52 -4.78 -1.85 5.15
N LEU A 53 -4.98 -2.91 5.94
CA LEU A 53 -4.16 -3.17 7.12
C LEU A 53 -2.66 -3.12 6.78
N LEU A 54 -1.89 -2.37 7.57
CA LEU A 54 -0.45 -2.20 7.36
C LEU A 54 0.29 -3.54 7.38
N ARG A 55 -0.09 -4.44 8.30
CA ARG A 55 0.48 -5.79 8.37
C ARG A 55 0.28 -6.56 7.05
N ILE A 56 -0.90 -6.45 6.44
CA ILE A 56 -1.20 -7.12 5.16
C ILE A 56 -0.52 -6.42 3.98
N TRP A 57 -0.39 -5.09 4.04
CA TRP A 57 0.33 -4.30 3.04
C TRP A 57 1.80 -4.71 2.96
N ASN A 58 2.45 -4.92 4.11
CA ASN A 58 3.86 -5.29 4.23
C ASN A 58 4.15 -6.78 3.98
N GLU A 59 3.14 -7.62 3.75
CA GLU A 59 3.35 -9.03 3.44
C GLU A 59 4.11 -9.23 2.14
N THR A 60 4.86 -10.32 2.07
CA THR A 60 5.33 -10.92 0.82
C THR A 60 4.30 -11.89 0.27
N VAL A 61 4.34 -12.13 -1.04
CA VAL A 61 3.48 -13.09 -1.74
C VAL A 61 4.34 -13.98 -2.63
N GLN A 62 3.96 -15.27 -2.71
CA GLN A 62 4.55 -16.19 -3.68
C GLN A 62 3.93 -15.98 -5.06
N THR A 63 4.78 -15.85 -6.06
CA THR A 63 4.41 -15.73 -7.48
C THR A 63 5.21 -16.74 -8.29
N GLU A 64 4.89 -16.89 -9.58
CA GLU A 64 5.70 -17.70 -10.51
C GLU A 64 7.16 -17.24 -10.61
N LYS A 65 7.44 -15.98 -10.23
CA LYS A 65 8.77 -15.37 -10.22
C LYS A 65 9.45 -15.46 -8.85
N GLY A 66 8.84 -16.17 -7.90
CA GLY A 66 9.30 -16.27 -6.51
C GLY A 66 8.58 -15.33 -5.56
N GLU A 67 9.17 -15.17 -4.38
CA GLU A 67 8.64 -14.35 -3.29
C GLU A 67 8.93 -12.86 -3.53
N VAL A 68 7.87 -12.05 -3.54
CA VAL A 68 7.96 -10.60 -3.78
C VAL A 68 7.12 -9.82 -2.77
N PRO A 69 7.44 -8.55 -2.48
CA PRO A 69 6.56 -7.69 -1.70
C PRO A 69 5.17 -7.58 -2.33
N ARG A 70 4.11 -7.62 -1.53
CA ARG A 70 2.75 -7.37 -2.02
C ARG A 70 2.64 -5.98 -2.66
N PHE A 71 3.26 -4.99 -2.02
CA PHE A 71 3.41 -3.63 -2.50
C PHE A 71 4.88 -3.22 -2.43
N ALA A 72 5.51 -2.99 -3.58
CA ALA A 72 6.90 -2.53 -3.68
C ALA A 72 6.95 -1.01 -3.80
N TYR A 73 7.68 -0.32 -2.92
CA TYR A 73 7.89 1.13 -3.03
C TYR A 73 8.68 1.46 -4.30
N VAL A 74 8.17 2.37 -5.13
CA VAL A 74 8.85 2.78 -6.38
C VAL A 74 9.42 4.19 -6.31
N GLY A 75 8.98 5.02 -5.35
CA GLY A 75 9.51 6.37 -5.16
C GLY A 75 8.49 7.33 -4.57
N PRO A 76 8.89 8.60 -4.35
CA PRO A 76 7.95 9.64 -3.99
C PRO A 76 6.96 9.91 -5.13
N GLU A 77 5.81 10.49 -4.81
CA GLU A 77 4.96 11.08 -5.84
C GLU A 77 5.75 12.20 -6.55
N SER A 78 5.87 12.10 -7.87
CA SER A 78 6.43 13.18 -8.68
C SER A 78 5.35 14.25 -8.83
N GLN A 79 5.66 15.48 -8.43
CA GLN A 79 4.78 16.64 -8.57
C GLN A 79 4.58 17.03 -10.04
#